data_AF-A0A1R3UX30-F1
#
_entry.id   AF-A0A1R3UX30-F1
#
_cell.length_a   1.000
_cell.length_b   1.000
_cell.length_c   1.000
_cell.angle_alpha   90.00
_cell.angle_beta   90.00
_cell.angle_gamma   90.00
#
_symmetry.space_group_name_H-M   'P 1'
#
loop_
_entity.id
_entity.type
_entity.pdbx_description
1 polymer ?
#
loop_
_entity_poly.entity_id
_entity_poly.type
_entity_poly.pdbx_seq_one_letter_code
_entity_poly.pdbx_strand_id
1 'polypeptide(L)'
;GWSWGYFAYDPDLNLFYYGTGNPSTWNPVQRAGKDGKPIDQKWSMTHFARNPDTGVAAWAYQMTPFDEWDYDGVNEPVLADIDVKGEKRKVEVHFDRNGFAYT
;
A
#
# COMPACT_ATOMS: atom_id res chain seq x y z
N GLY A 1 -7.12 0.24 7.54
CA GLY A 1 -6.69 1.64 7.36
C GLY A 1 -7.73 2.41 6.60
N TRP A 2 -7.82 3.70 6.89
CA TRP A 2 -8.53 4.69 6.06
C TRP A 2 -7.58 5.18 4.95
N SER A 3 -8.11 5.58 3.80
CA SER A 3 -7.32 6.04 2.64
C SER A 3 -7.51 7.54 2.43
N TRP A 4 -6.69 8.32 3.14
CA TRP A 4 -6.77 9.79 3.19
C TRP A 4 -5.69 10.51 2.37
N GLY A 5 -4.77 9.77 1.77
CA GLY A 5 -3.70 10.32 0.95
C GLY A 5 -4.13 10.56 -0.50
N TYR A 6 -3.21 10.28 -1.43
CA TYR A 6 -3.38 10.57 -2.85
C TYR A 6 -3.71 9.31 -3.66
N PHE A 7 -4.18 9.53 -4.88
CA PHE A 7 -4.53 8.50 -5.85
C PHE A 7 -3.83 8.79 -7.17
N ALA A 8 -3.41 7.76 -7.88
CA ALA A 8 -2.94 7.85 -9.27
C ALA A 8 -3.81 6.97 -10.16
N TYR A 9 -3.80 7.22 -11.47
CA TYR A 9 -4.59 6.49 -12.44
C TYR A 9 -3.80 6.26 -13.74
N ASP A 10 -3.74 5.01 -14.19
CA ASP A 10 -3.19 4.62 -15.48
C ASP A 10 -4.36 4.32 -16.44
N PRO A 11 -4.61 5.18 -17.45
CA PRO A 11 -5.70 4.97 -18.42
C PRO A 11 -5.45 3.80 -19.38
N ASP A 12 -4.19 3.40 -19.62
CA ASP A 12 -3.89 2.29 -20.52
C ASP A 12 -4.28 0.95 -19.90
N LEU A 13 -4.11 0.84 -18.57
CA LEU A 13 -4.47 -0.35 -17.80
C LEU A 13 -5.89 -0.28 -17.22
N ASN A 14 -6.51 0.90 -17.22
CA ASN A 14 -7.75 1.19 -16.51
C ASN A 14 -7.65 0.77 -15.03
N LEU A 15 -6.59 1.23 -14.36
CA LEU A 15 -6.31 0.96 -12.95
C LEU A 15 -6.04 2.26 -12.21
N PHE A 16 -6.62 2.41 -11.02
CA PHE A 16 -6.25 3.43 -10.06
C PHE A 16 -5.48 2.83 -8.89
N TYR A 17 -4.55 3.61 -8.35
CA TYR A 17 -3.56 3.20 -7.37
C TYR A 17 -3.71 4.05 -6.12
N TYR A 18 -3.60 3.42 -4.95
CA TYR A 18 -3.67 4.10 -3.67
C TYR A 18 -3.16 3.24 -2.51
N GLY A 19 -2.77 3.93 -1.45
CA GLY A 19 -2.35 3.35 -0.19
C GLY A 19 -3.45 3.28 0.87
N THR A 20 -3.30 2.38 1.84
CA THR A 20 -4.20 2.23 3.00
C THR A 20 -3.45 2.49 4.30
N GLY A 21 -4.07 3.24 5.21
CA GLY A 21 -3.46 3.64 6.47
C GLY A 21 -3.36 2.55 7.53
N ASN A 22 -3.05 2.98 8.74
CA ASN A 22 -2.73 2.14 9.89
C ASN A 22 -3.87 1.21 10.37
N PRO A 23 -3.56 0.16 11.17
CA PRO A 23 -4.56 -0.80 11.65
C PRO A 23 -5.33 -0.30 12.89
N SER A 24 -5.70 0.98 12.93
CA SER A 24 -6.42 1.64 14.03
C SER A 24 -5.58 1.86 15.30
N THR A 25 -5.79 1.07 16.37
CA THR A 25 -5.10 1.31 17.65
C THR A 25 -3.58 1.17 17.49
N TRP A 26 -2.82 2.11 18.02
CA TRP A 26 -1.37 2.07 17.92
C TRP A 26 -0.76 0.95 18.77
N ASN A 27 -1.43 0.53 19.85
CA ASN A 27 -0.95 -0.58 20.69
C ASN A 27 -1.05 -1.93 19.94
N PRO A 28 0.07 -2.53 19.51
CA PRO A 28 0.04 -3.77 18.72
C PRO A 28 -0.46 -4.98 19.48
N VAL A 29 -0.26 -5.03 20.80
CA VAL A 29 -0.69 -6.15 21.64
C VAL A 29 -2.21 -6.27 21.66
N GLN A 30 -2.95 -5.15 21.57
CA GLN A 30 -4.42 -5.17 21.47
C GLN A 30 -4.94 -5.75 20.15
N ARG A 31 -4.08 -5.78 19.11
CA ARG A 31 -4.40 -6.23 17.75
C ARG A 31 -3.84 -7.62 17.45
N ALA A 32 -3.13 -8.23 18.40
CA ALA A 32 -2.54 -9.54 18.25
C ALA A 32 -3.62 -10.64 18.14
N GLY A 33 -3.24 -11.80 17.63
CA GLY A 33 -4.09 -12.99 17.61
C GLY A 33 -4.48 -13.43 19.03
N LYS A 34 -5.46 -14.34 19.12
CA LYS A 34 -5.91 -14.90 20.41
C LYS A 34 -4.79 -15.58 21.20
N ASP A 35 -3.73 -16.02 20.53
CA ASP A 35 -2.52 -16.61 21.11
C ASP A 35 -1.43 -15.57 21.43
N GLY A 36 -1.74 -14.29 21.32
CA GLY A 36 -0.83 -13.17 21.58
C GLY A 36 0.18 -12.92 20.47
N LYS A 37 0.12 -13.64 19.34
CA LYS A 37 1.09 -13.50 18.25
C LYS A 37 0.71 -12.39 17.27
N PRO A 38 1.69 -11.79 16.59
CA PRO A 38 1.44 -10.89 15.46
C PRO A 38 0.50 -11.52 14.43
N ILE A 39 -0.49 -10.74 13.99
CA ILE A 39 -1.33 -11.04 12.83
C ILE A 39 -1.21 -9.87 11.86
N ASP A 40 -1.02 -10.10 10.57
CA ASP A 40 -0.64 -9.03 9.61
C ASP A 40 -1.59 -7.81 9.54
N GLN A 41 -2.81 -7.91 10.07
CA GLN A 41 -3.89 -6.92 9.96
C GLN A 41 -4.20 -6.52 8.51
N LYS A 42 -4.12 -7.50 7.60
CA LYS A 42 -4.49 -7.25 6.20
C LYS A 42 -5.93 -6.75 6.11
N TRP A 43 -6.22 -5.72 5.31
CA TRP A 43 -5.35 -5.06 4.34
C TRP A 43 -4.97 -3.61 4.75
N SER A 44 -4.47 -3.38 5.97
CA SER A 44 -3.81 -2.11 6.33
C SER A 44 -2.42 -2.00 5.70
N MET A 45 -1.85 -0.80 5.63
CA MET A 45 -0.48 -0.56 5.14
C MET A 45 -0.20 -1.21 3.78
N THR A 46 -1.22 -1.20 2.93
CA THR A 46 -1.26 -1.92 1.66
C THR A 46 -1.44 -0.93 0.52
N HIS A 47 -0.57 -1.04 -0.49
CA HIS A 47 -0.79 -0.44 -1.79
C HIS A 47 -1.67 -1.34 -2.64
N PHE A 48 -2.65 -0.74 -3.29
CA PHE A 48 -3.62 -1.41 -4.15
C PHE A 48 -3.58 -0.80 -5.54
N ALA A 49 -3.73 -1.65 -6.55
CA ALA A 49 -4.30 -1.25 -7.84
C ALA A 49 -5.69 -1.86 -8.01
N ARG A 50 -6.67 -1.04 -8.38
CA ARG A 50 -8.06 -1.46 -8.58
C ARG A 50 -8.60 -0.96 -9.90
N ASN A 51 -9.47 -1.75 -10.51
CA ASN A 51 -10.26 -1.28 -11.65
C ASN A 51 -11.31 -0.27 -11.17
N PRO A 52 -11.39 0.95 -11.74
CA PRO A 52 -12.31 1.99 -11.26
C PRO A 52 -13.78 1.68 -11.57
N ASP A 53 -14.06 0.88 -12.60
CA ASP A 53 -15.44 0.54 -12.99
C ASP A 53 -16.09 -0.47 -12.02
N THR A 54 -15.28 -1.38 -11.46
CA THR A 54 -15.76 -2.52 -10.64
C THR A 54 -15.29 -2.47 -9.19
N GLY A 55 -14.24 -1.70 -8.89
CA GLY A 55 -13.56 -1.68 -7.59
C GLY A 55 -12.74 -2.94 -7.27
N VAL A 56 -12.68 -3.93 -8.17
CA VAL A 56 -11.93 -5.17 -7.95
C VAL A 56 -10.43 -4.87 -7.98
N ALA A 57 -9.70 -5.42 -7.01
CA ALA A 57 -8.24 -5.29 -6.96
C ALA A 57 -7.59 -6.18 -8.02
N ALA A 58 -6.75 -5.57 -8.85
CA ALA A 58 -5.86 -6.28 -9.76
C ALA A 58 -4.67 -6.86 -8.99
N TRP A 59 -4.13 -6.09 -8.04
CA TRP A 59 -3.10 -6.54 -7.11
C TRP A 59 -3.14 -5.76 -5.80
N ALA A 60 -2.47 -6.31 -4.78
CA ALA A 60 -2.29 -5.70 -3.47
C ALA A 60 -0.93 -6.08 -2.89
N TYR A 61 -0.19 -5.12 -2.35
CA TYR A 61 1.10 -5.34 -1.68
C TYR A 61 1.10 -4.68 -0.31
N GLN A 62 1.19 -5.49 0.76
CA GLN A 62 1.28 -4.98 2.12
C GLN A 62 2.74 -4.69 2.48
N MET A 63 3.05 -3.43 2.74
CA MET A 63 4.40 -2.94 3.00
C MET A 63 4.82 -3.16 4.45
N THR A 64 3.89 -2.94 5.38
CA THR A 64 4.14 -3.03 6.83
C THR A 64 3.14 -3.99 7.49
N PRO A 65 3.38 -5.31 7.45
CA PRO A 65 2.59 -6.28 8.20
C PRO A 65 2.76 -6.06 9.70
N PHE A 66 1.65 -6.16 10.46
CA PHE A 66 1.67 -5.93 11.90
C PHE A 66 2.32 -4.60 12.31
N ASP A 67 1.95 -3.49 11.66
CA ASP A 67 2.50 -2.17 11.99
C ASP A 67 2.49 -1.91 13.50
N GLU A 68 3.58 -1.37 14.06
CA GLU A 68 3.70 -1.03 15.49
C GLU A 68 3.98 0.47 15.71
N TRP A 69 4.00 1.27 14.63
CA TRP A 69 4.60 2.60 14.64
C TRP A 69 3.76 3.69 13.97
N ASP A 70 2.52 3.39 13.56
CA ASP A 70 1.69 4.35 12.83
C ASP A 70 2.34 4.78 11.50
N TYR A 71 2.91 3.83 10.78
CA TYR A 71 3.47 4.08 9.46
C TYR A 71 2.39 4.02 8.37
N ASP A 72 1.44 4.95 8.42
CA ASP A 72 0.35 5.04 7.44
C ASP A 72 0.89 4.91 6.01
N GLY A 73 0.54 3.81 5.34
CA GLY A 73 0.96 3.54 3.98
C GLY A 73 0.11 4.24 2.95
N VAL A 74 -0.10 5.56 3.08
CA VAL A 74 -1.03 6.39 2.30
C VAL A 74 -0.35 7.45 1.44
N ASN A 75 0.99 7.54 1.49
CA ASN A 75 1.72 8.48 0.65
C ASN A 75 1.45 8.24 -0.84
N GLU A 76 1.82 9.22 -1.66
CA GLU A 76 1.44 9.28 -3.05
C GLU A 76 2.01 8.12 -3.90
N PRO A 77 1.17 7.45 -4.70
CA PRO A 77 1.64 6.58 -5.77
C PRO A 77 2.07 7.43 -6.97
N VAL A 78 3.33 7.30 -7.42
CA VAL A 78 3.87 8.04 -8.57
C VAL A 78 4.06 7.10 -9.75
N LEU A 79 3.28 7.29 -10.81
CA LEU A 79 3.43 6.51 -12.04
C LEU A 79 4.59 7.05 -12.88
N ALA A 80 5.50 6.17 -13.28
CA ALA A 80 6.69 6.54 -14.03
C ALA A 80 7.16 5.43 -14.98
N ASP A 81 7.86 5.83 -16.05
CA ASP A 81 8.62 4.94 -16.90
C ASP A 81 10.11 5.01 -16.52
N ILE A 82 10.63 3.96 -15.89
CA ILE A 82 12.03 3.90 -15.44
C ILE A 82 12.78 2.76 -16.13
N ASP A 83 14.11 2.78 -16.02
CA ASP A 83 14.95 1.64 -16.38
C ASP A 83 15.17 0.76 -15.15
N VAL A 84 14.75 -0.50 -15.25
CA VAL A 84 14.98 -1.51 -14.21
C VAL A 84 15.86 -2.60 -14.81
N LYS A 85 17.13 -2.64 -14.38
CA LYS A 85 18.13 -3.64 -14.83
C LYS A 85 18.32 -3.67 -16.35
N GLY A 86 18.30 -2.51 -17.01
CA GLY A 86 18.49 -2.36 -18.46
C GLY A 86 17.21 -2.49 -19.28
N GLU A 87 16.06 -2.67 -18.65
CA GLU A 87 14.76 -2.79 -19.32
C GLU A 87 13.84 -1.64 -18.90
N LYS A 88 13.22 -0.97 -19.89
CA LYS A 88 12.19 0.04 -19.64
C LYS A 88 10.95 -0.61 -19.02
N ARG A 89 10.47 -0.05 -17.92
CA ARG A 89 9.31 -0.52 -17.18
C ARG A 89 8.40 0.64 -16.79
N LYS A 90 7.09 0.45 -17.03
CA LYS A 90 6.03 1.18 -16.34
C LYS A 90 5.99 0.71 -14.90
N VAL A 91 6.21 1.61 -13.96
CA VAL A 91 6.23 1.33 -12.52
C VAL A 91 5.36 2.31 -11.76
N GLU A 92 5.03 1.92 -10.54
CA GLU A 92 4.53 2.81 -9.52
C GLU A 92 5.62 2.97 -8.47
N VAL A 93 6.04 4.21 -8.21
CA VAL A 93 7.01 4.55 -7.18
C VAL A 93 6.27 5.07 -5.95
N HIS A 94 6.59 4.52 -4.79
CA HIS A 94 5.96 4.92 -3.51
C HIS A 94 7.02 5.10 -2.43
N PHE A 95 7.04 6.27 -1.80
CA PHE A 95 7.93 6.58 -0.66
C PHE A 95 7.11 6.52 0.63
N ASP A 96 7.29 5.47 1.41
CA ASP A 96 6.42 5.16 2.55
C ASP A 96 6.86 5.86 3.85
N ARG A 97 5.91 6.03 4.78
CA ARG A 97 6.17 6.51 6.15
C ARG A 97 7.18 5.63 6.90
N ASN A 98 7.28 4.34 6.57
CA ASN A 98 8.25 3.40 7.16
C ASN A 98 9.71 3.64 6.72
N GLY A 99 9.96 4.61 5.83
CA GLY A 99 11.30 5.01 5.38
C GLY A 99 11.83 4.23 4.17
N PHE A 100 11.07 3.28 3.62
CA PHE A 100 11.41 2.58 2.39
C PHE A 100 10.79 3.24 1.15
N ALA A 101 11.49 3.11 0.03
CA ALA A 101 10.97 3.43 -1.30
C ALA A 101 10.69 2.13 -2.07
N TYR A 102 9.52 2.02 -2.67
CA TYR A 102 9.03 0.84 -3.39
C TYR A 102 8.85 1.17 -4.87
N THR A 103 9.12 0.20 -5.76
CA THR A 103 8.99 0.27 -7.23
C THR A 103 8.64 -1.08 -7.83
#